data_AF-A0AAY4E715-F1
#
_entry.id   AF-A0AAY4E715-F1
#
_cell.length_a   1.000
_cell.length_b   1.000
_cell.length_c   1.000
_cell.angle_alpha   90.00
_cell.angle_beta   90.00
_cell.angle_gamma   90.00
#
_symmetry.space_group_name_H-M   'P 1'
#
loop_
_entity.id
_entity.type
_entity.pdbx_description
1 polymer ?
#
loop_
_entity_poly.entity_id
_entity_poly.type
_entity_poly.pdbx_seq_one_letter_code
_entity_poly.pdbx_strand_id
1 'polypeptide(L)'
;MTSGTPSSASNLSCGFAPCECAVCECVSCGFAPCEFVVCEFAACEFVVCEFAACEFAACEFVVCEFAACEFVVCEFAACEFVVCEFAACEFVVCEFAACEFVVCEGVECKFAPCEFEVCEFEVCEFECTCSSCKFAACECVARSRSACCR
;
A
#
# COMPACT_ATOMS: atom_id res chain seq x y z
N MET A 1 -1.90 -0.67 -22.70
CA MET A 1 -1.64 -2.02 -22.14
C MET A 1 -0.15 -2.26 -22.14
N THR A 2 0.58 -1.60 -21.24
CA THR A 2 1.97 -1.95 -20.96
C THR A 2 1.94 -3.03 -19.88
N SER A 3 1.77 -4.28 -20.29
CA SER A 3 1.97 -5.45 -19.43
C SER A 3 3.48 -5.59 -19.22
N GLY A 4 4.01 -4.87 -18.24
CA GLY A 4 5.41 -4.95 -17.86
C GLY A 4 5.47 -5.13 -16.36
N THR A 5 5.55 -6.38 -15.90
CA THR A 5 5.89 -6.70 -14.51
C THR A 5 7.40 -6.47 -14.34
N PRO A 6 7.85 -5.48 -13.56
CA PRO A 6 9.27 -5.31 -13.28
C PRO A 6 9.68 -6.41 -12.28
N SER A 7 10.19 -7.52 -12.77
CA SER A 7 10.61 -8.66 -11.92
C SER A 7 11.93 -8.44 -11.18
N SER A 8 12.69 -7.39 -11.53
CA SER A 8 13.91 -6.95 -10.84
C SER A 8 14.38 -5.64 -11.49
N ALA A 9 14.02 -4.49 -10.94
CA ALA A 9 14.48 -3.20 -11.45
C ALA A 9 14.71 -2.22 -10.30
N SER A 10 15.93 -1.71 -10.18
CA SER A 10 16.29 -0.68 -9.22
C SER A 10 16.27 0.69 -9.91
N ASN A 11 15.47 1.62 -9.36
CA ASN A 11 15.31 3.02 -9.76
C ASN A 11 14.66 3.24 -11.13
N LEU A 12 13.38 2.87 -11.25
CA LEU A 12 12.53 3.33 -12.34
C LEU A 12 11.83 4.62 -11.93
N SER A 13 11.93 5.66 -12.76
CA SER A 13 10.92 6.72 -12.78
C SER A 13 9.89 6.34 -13.85
N CYS A 14 8.61 6.30 -13.49
CA CYS A 14 7.62 5.61 -14.29
C CYS A 14 6.20 6.12 -14.07
N GLY A 15 5.44 6.32 -15.14
CA GLY A 15 4.01 6.61 -15.08
C GLY A 15 3.23 5.45 -15.68
N PHE A 16 2.40 4.79 -14.89
CA PHE A 16 1.55 3.68 -15.31
C PHE A 16 0.09 4.12 -15.27
N ALA A 17 -0.54 4.21 -16.44
CA ALA A 17 -1.95 4.56 -16.53
C ALA A 17 -2.57 4.15 -17.88
N PRO A 18 -3.68 3.37 -17.89
CA PRO A 18 -4.08 2.34 -16.93
C PRO A 18 -3.24 1.06 -17.09
N CYS A 19 -3.05 0.30 -16.01
CA CYS A 19 -2.27 -0.93 -16.01
C CYS A 19 -2.95 -2.07 -15.25
N GLU A 20 -2.82 -3.30 -15.76
CA GLU A 20 -3.31 -4.50 -15.09
C GLU A 20 -2.12 -5.45 -14.92
N CYS A 21 -1.81 -5.79 -13.68
CA CYS A 21 -0.76 -6.70 -13.28
C CYS A 21 -1.40 -7.86 -12.54
N ALA A 22 -1.41 -9.04 -13.15
CA ALA A 22 -1.95 -10.25 -12.53
C ALA A 22 -0.83 -11.27 -12.32
N VAL A 23 -0.80 -11.91 -11.15
CA VAL A 23 0.14 -12.98 -10.78
C VAL A 23 1.58 -12.54 -11.00
N CYS A 24 2.00 -11.54 -10.23
CA CYS A 24 3.31 -10.92 -10.39
C CYS A 24 4.16 -11.01 -9.12
N GLU A 25 5.45 -11.29 -9.26
CA GLU A 25 6.40 -11.30 -8.15
C GLU A 25 7.46 -10.22 -8.42
N CYS A 26 7.51 -9.21 -7.56
CA CYS A 26 8.48 -8.12 -7.60
C CYS A 26 9.43 -8.29 -6.44
N VAL A 27 10.68 -8.66 -6.73
CA VAL A 27 11.71 -8.86 -5.69
C VAL A 27 12.78 -7.80 -5.84
N SER A 28 13.15 -7.13 -4.73
CA SER A 28 14.23 -6.14 -4.71
C SER A 28 14.08 -5.01 -5.73
N CYS A 29 12.84 -4.58 -5.97
CA CYS A 29 12.54 -3.50 -6.92
C CYS A 29 12.50 -2.14 -6.22
N GLY A 30 12.98 -1.10 -6.90
CA GLY A 30 12.94 0.29 -6.43
C GLY A 30 12.19 1.19 -7.41
N PHE A 31 11.11 1.81 -6.94
CA PHE A 31 10.26 2.73 -7.68
C PHE A 31 10.51 4.15 -7.14
N ALA A 32 11.05 5.03 -7.99
CA ALA A 32 11.41 6.37 -7.56
C ALA A 32 11.66 7.34 -8.74
N PRO A 33 10.88 8.43 -8.88
CA PRO A 33 9.46 8.62 -8.53
C PRO A 33 8.53 7.96 -9.56
N CYS A 34 7.40 7.39 -9.13
CA CYS A 34 6.42 6.80 -10.04
C CYS A 34 4.96 7.17 -9.74
N GLU A 35 4.16 7.31 -10.79
CA GLU A 35 2.71 7.56 -10.72
C GLU A 35 1.96 6.32 -11.24
N PHE A 36 1.03 5.81 -10.45
CA PHE A 36 0.12 4.73 -10.81
C PHE A 36 -1.30 5.27 -10.80
N VAL A 37 -1.97 5.26 -11.95
CA VAL A 37 -3.32 5.84 -12.11
C VAL A 37 -4.23 4.82 -12.76
N VAL A 38 -5.29 4.41 -12.04
CA VAL A 38 -6.24 3.39 -12.50
C VAL A 38 -5.49 2.09 -12.84
N CYS A 39 -4.75 1.58 -11.87
CA CYS A 39 -4.00 0.34 -11.99
C CYS A 39 -4.59 -0.76 -11.08
N GLU A 40 -4.66 -1.98 -11.60
CA GLU A 40 -5.08 -3.17 -10.85
C GLU A 40 -3.87 -4.09 -10.66
N PHE A 41 -3.65 -4.51 -9.41
CA PHE A 41 -2.67 -5.51 -9.00
C PHE A 41 -3.44 -6.68 -8.38
N ALA A 42 -3.47 -7.81 -9.08
CA ALA A 42 -4.18 -9.01 -8.64
C ALA A 42 -3.19 -10.16 -8.39
N ALA A 43 -3.24 -10.78 -7.22
CA ALA A 43 -2.36 -11.88 -6.84
C ALA A 43 -0.86 -11.53 -7.00
N CYS A 44 -0.46 -10.33 -6.56
CA CYS A 44 0.91 -9.86 -6.67
C CYS A 44 1.67 -9.90 -5.34
N GLU A 45 2.93 -10.29 -5.39
CA GLU A 45 3.86 -10.35 -4.26
C GLU A 45 4.97 -9.30 -4.45
N PHE A 46 5.19 -8.48 -3.43
CA PHE A 46 6.26 -7.50 -3.37
C PHE A 46 7.19 -7.85 -2.21
N VAL A 47 8.46 -8.14 -2.51
CA VAL A 47 9.42 -8.63 -1.54
C VAL A 47 10.67 -7.76 -1.55
N VAL A 48 10.94 -7.07 -0.44
CA VAL A 48 12.07 -6.15 -0.29
C VAL A 48 12.01 -5.03 -1.35
N CYS A 49 10.81 -4.48 -1.59
CA CYS A 49 10.62 -3.39 -2.53
C CYS A 49 10.67 -2.02 -1.83
N GLU A 50 11.19 -1.02 -2.54
CA GLU A 50 11.21 0.38 -2.10
C GLU A 50 10.34 1.21 -3.04
N PHE A 51 9.44 1.99 -2.46
CA PHE A 51 8.62 2.99 -3.15
C PHE A 51 8.96 4.34 -2.55
N ALA A 52 9.63 5.20 -3.32
CA ALA A 52 10.02 6.53 -2.88
C ALA A 52 9.36 7.58 -3.77
N ALA A 53 8.66 8.54 -3.17
CA ALA A 53 7.94 9.60 -3.89
C ALA A 53 7.00 9.03 -4.97
N CYS A 54 6.21 8.01 -4.60
CA CYS A 54 5.26 7.38 -5.50
C CYS A 54 3.81 7.81 -5.20
N GLU A 55 3.03 7.98 -6.26
CA GLU A 55 1.60 8.32 -6.18
C GLU A 55 0.77 7.17 -6.72
N PHE A 56 -0.25 6.76 -5.98
CA PHE A 56 -1.24 5.76 -6.35
C PHE A 56 -2.62 6.41 -6.33
N ALA A 57 -3.24 6.53 -7.50
CA ALA A 57 -4.56 7.12 -7.65
C ALA A 57 -5.54 6.11 -8.27
N ALA A 58 -6.65 5.85 -7.58
CA ALA A 58 -7.67 4.90 -8.02
C ALA A 58 -7.09 3.51 -8.36
N CYS A 59 -6.15 3.02 -7.53
CA CYS A 59 -5.53 1.72 -7.73
C CYS A 59 -6.21 0.65 -6.86
N GLU A 60 -6.30 -0.56 -7.40
CA GLU A 60 -6.86 -1.73 -6.73
C GLU A 60 -5.76 -2.76 -6.48
N PHE A 61 -5.64 -3.23 -5.24
CA PHE A 61 -4.76 -4.31 -4.82
C PHE A 61 -5.61 -5.46 -4.30
N VAL A 62 -5.62 -6.58 -5.00
CA VAL A 62 -6.50 -7.72 -4.73
C VAL A 62 -5.66 -8.97 -4.52
N VAL A 63 -5.72 -9.53 -3.31
CA VAL A 63 -4.91 -10.71 -2.91
C VAL A 63 -3.42 -10.41 -3.09
N CYS A 64 -2.93 -9.31 -2.51
CA CYS A 64 -1.53 -8.89 -2.65
C CYS A 64 -0.76 -9.04 -1.34
N GLU A 65 0.50 -9.43 -1.44
CA GLU A 65 1.41 -9.58 -0.30
C GLU A 65 2.56 -8.58 -0.41
N PHE A 66 2.88 -7.91 0.69
CA PHE A 66 4.01 -6.99 0.83
C PHE A 66 4.89 -7.47 1.97
N ALA A 67 6.11 -7.91 1.67
CA ALA A 67 7.07 -8.40 2.64
C ALA A 67 8.32 -7.51 2.65
N ALA A 68 8.66 -6.97 3.82
CA ALA A 68 9.82 -6.10 4.04
C ALA A 68 9.91 -4.93 3.04
N CYS A 69 8.76 -4.35 2.67
CA CYS A 69 8.70 -3.23 1.75
C CYS A 69 8.79 -1.89 2.49
N GLU A 70 9.37 -0.88 1.84
CA GLU A 70 9.48 0.48 2.36
C GLU A 70 8.72 1.46 1.45
N PHE A 71 7.87 2.28 2.04
CA PHE A 71 7.13 3.35 1.39
C PHE A 71 7.54 4.67 2.00
N VAL A 72 8.16 5.55 1.21
CA VAL A 72 8.74 6.82 1.66
C VAL A 72 8.15 7.95 0.85
N VAL A 73 7.45 8.87 1.53
CA VAL A 73 6.78 10.01 0.88
C VAL A 73 5.84 9.54 -0.23
N CYS A 74 4.96 8.58 0.08
CA CYS A 74 4.01 8.03 -0.89
C CYS A 74 2.58 8.52 -0.62
N GLU A 75 1.82 8.72 -1.69
CA GLU A 75 0.41 9.13 -1.63
C GLU A 75 -0.48 8.03 -2.20
N PHE A 76 -1.55 7.70 -1.47
CA PHE A 76 -2.59 6.76 -1.88
C PHE A 76 -3.93 7.48 -1.87
N ALA A 77 -4.52 7.69 -3.03
CA ALA A 77 -5.79 8.38 -3.20
C ALA A 77 -6.82 7.46 -3.84
N ALA A 78 -7.96 7.27 -3.17
CA ALA A 78 -9.06 6.41 -3.65
C ALA A 78 -8.60 4.99 -4.00
N CYS A 79 -7.68 4.42 -3.21
CA CYS A 79 -7.16 3.07 -3.44
C CYS A 79 -7.94 2.02 -2.64
N GLU A 80 -8.08 0.84 -3.21
CA GLU A 80 -8.72 -0.31 -2.56
C GLU A 80 -7.69 -1.41 -2.31
N PHE A 81 -7.68 -1.94 -1.09
CA PHE A 81 -6.85 -3.07 -0.67
C PHE A 81 -7.78 -4.19 -0.19
N VAL A 82 -7.82 -5.28 -0.92
CA VAL A 82 -8.75 -6.40 -0.69
C VAL A 82 -7.95 -7.68 -0.50
N VAL A 83 -8.03 -8.26 0.70
CA VAL A 83 -7.23 -9.44 1.09
C VAL A 83 -5.73 -9.18 0.93
N CYS A 84 -5.23 -8.11 1.55
CA CYS A 84 -3.81 -7.77 1.49
C CYS A 84 -3.07 -8.08 2.79
N GLU A 85 -1.84 -8.57 2.66
CA GLU A 85 -0.95 -8.84 3.79
C GLU A 85 0.28 -7.93 3.74
N PHE A 86 0.61 -7.33 4.88
CA PHE A 86 1.79 -6.49 5.07
C PHE A 86 2.67 -7.09 6.19
N ALA A 87 3.84 -7.60 5.84
CA ALA A 87 4.79 -8.17 6.80
C ALA A 87 6.05 -7.31 6.87
N ALA A 88 6.39 -6.82 8.06
CA ALA A 88 7.60 -6.02 8.31
C ALA A 88 7.75 -4.81 7.37
N CYS A 89 6.65 -4.19 6.97
CA CYS A 89 6.66 -3.02 6.07
C CYS A 89 6.83 -1.71 6.84
N GLU A 90 7.51 -0.75 6.24
CA GLU A 90 7.70 0.59 6.81
C GLU A 90 7.03 1.65 5.92
N PHE A 91 6.21 2.50 6.52
CA PHE A 91 5.52 3.61 5.88
C PHE A 91 6.00 4.91 6.54
N VAL A 92 6.67 5.76 5.76
CA VAL A 92 7.32 6.98 6.23
C VAL A 92 6.80 8.19 5.46
N VAL A 93 6.15 9.12 6.16
CA VAL A 93 5.53 10.31 5.55
C VAL A 93 4.56 9.92 4.43
N CYS A 94 3.68 8.95 4.68
CA CYS A 94 2.69 8.50 3.70
C CYS A 94 1.31 9.08 3.97
N GLU A 95 0.57 9.36 2.90
CA GLU A 95 -0.80 9.86 2.96
C GLU A 95 -1.76 8.86 2.33
N PHE A 96 -2.87 8.59 3.01
CA PHE A 96 -3.96 7.74 2.57
C PHE A 96 -5.25 8.55 2.60
N ALA A 97 -5.83 8.81 1.43
CA ALA A 97 -7.06 9.59 1.29
C ALA A 97 -8.13 8.75 0.60
N ALA A 98 -9.31 8.63 1.22
CA ALA A 98 -10.42 7.85 0.72
C ALA A 98 -10.06 6.40 0.35
N CYS A 99 -9.19 5.76 1.14
CA CYS A 99 -8.75 4.39 0.87
C CYS A 99 -9.61 3.37 1.63
N GLU A 100 -9.86 2.22 1.01
CA GLU A 100 -10.61 1.12 1.61
C GLU A 100 -9.68 -0.07 1.85
N PHE A 101 -9.74 -0.65 3.04
CA PHE A 101 -9.01 -1.85 3.44
C PHE A 101 -10.01 -2.91 3.87
N VAL A 102 -10.04 -4.04 3.17
CA VAL A 102 -11.00 -5.13 3.39
C VAL A 102 -10.24 -6.44 3.57
N VAL A 103 -10.36 -7.04 4.77
CA VAL A 103 -9.68 -8.29 5.14
C VAL A 103 -8.15 -8.15 4.99
N CYS A 104 -7.58 -7.07 5.53
CA CYS A 104 -6.15 -6.82 5.48
C CYS A 104 -5.45 -7.15 6.80
N GLU A 105 -4.25 -7.72 6.71
CA GLU A 105 -3.41 -8.04 7.87
C GLU A 105 -2.08 -7.28 7.80
N GLY A 106 -1.60 -6.78 8.93
CA GLY A 106 -0.29 -6.16 9.05
C GLY A 106 0.45 -6.60 10.31
N VAL A 107 1.61 -7.22 10.12
CA VAL A 107 2.46 -7.74 11.21
C VAL A 107 3.81 -7.05 11.18
N GLU A 108 4.28 -6.59 12.34
CA GLU A 108 5.58 -5.90 12.50
C GLU A 108 5.75 -4.66 11.62
N CYS A 109 4.65 -4.07 11.11
CA CYS A 109 4.74 -2.87 10.29
C CYS A 109 4.93 -1.61 11.14
N LYS A 110 5.46 -0.56 10.51
CA LYS A 110 5.69 0.74 11.14
C LYS A 110 5.09 1.88 10.30
N PHE A 111 4.39 2.80 10.95
CA PHE A 111 3.86 4.02 10.35
C PHE A 111 4.45 5.24 11.07
N ALA A 112 5.17 6.11 10.34
CA ALA A 112 5.91 7.20 10.97
C ALA A 112 6.29 8.36 10.03
N PRO A 113 5.78 9.58 10.26
CA PRO A 113 4.37 9.93 10.44
C PRO A 113 3.54 9.54 9.20
N CYS A 114 2.25 9.23 9.36
CA CYS A 114 1.35 9.00 8.23
C CYS A 114 -0.01 9.68 8.46
N GLU A 115 -0.69 10.09 7.40
CA GLU A 115 -2.02 10.70 7.47
C GLU A 115 -3.05 9.79 6.80
N PHE A 116 -4.18 9.57 7.47
CA PHE A 116 -5.30 8.81 6.96
C PHE A 116 -6.54 9.71 7.00
N GLU A 117 -7.15 9.98 5.84
CA GLU A 117 -8.35 10.79 5.69
C GLU A 117 -9.44 9.98 4.99
N VAL A 118 -10.64 9.92 5.59
CA VAL A 118 -11.80 9.20 5.02
C VAL A 118 -11.47 7.74 4.66
N CYS A 119 -10.65 7.06 5.45
CA CYS A 119 -10.28 5.67 5.19
C CYS A 119 -11.22 4.70 5.91
N GLU A 120 -11.55 3.58 5.26
CA GLU A 120 -12.40 2.53 5.82
C GLU A 120 -11.60 1.24 6.04
N PHE A 121 -11.80 0.61 7.20
CA PHE A 121 -11.12 -0.64 7.58
C PHE A 121 -12.14 -1.71 7.99
N GLU A 122 -12.41 -2.68 7.12
CA GLU A 122 -13.31 -3.80 7.35
C GLU A 122 -12.55 -5.12 7.59
N VAL A 123 -12.72 -5.72 8.77
CA VAL A 123 -12.09 -7.02 9.12
C VAL A 123 -10.55 -6.97 9.00
N CYS A 124 -9.93 -5.90 9.48
CA CYS A 124 -8.48 -5.72 9.41
C CYS A 124 -7.75 -5.99 10.74
N GLU A 125 -6.60 -6.67 10.69
CA GLU A 125 -5.76 -6.91 11.87
C GLU A 125 -4.37 -6.30 11.67
N PHE A 126 -4.09 -5.19 12.33
CA PHE A 126 -2.81 -4.46 12.22
C PHE A 126 -2.09 -4.44 13.57
N GLU A 127 -1.16 -5.38 13.75
CA GLU A 127 -0.17 -5.43 14.82
C GLU A 127 1.04 -4.56 14.49
N CYS A 128 0.78 -3.27 14.29
CA CYS A 128 1.76 -2.30 13.81
C CYS A 128 2.11 -1.26 14.86
N THR A 129 3.28 -0.65 14.72
CA THR A 129 3.63 0.55 15.50
C THR A 129 3.28 1.79 14.71
N CYS A 130 2.63 2.76 15.36
CA CYS A 130 2.39 4.08 14.77
C CYS A 130 3.02 5.16 15.64
N SER A 131 3.73 6.07 14.99
CA SER A 131 4.30 7.25 15.63
C SER A 131 3.87 8.49 14.86
N SER A 132 3.20 9.41 15.56
CA SER A 132 2.76 10.68 14.98
C SER A 132 1.83 10.55 13.76
N CYS A 133 1.06 9.46 13.63
CA CYS A 133 0.05 9.34 12.58
C CYS A 133 -1.23 10.09 12.95
N LYS A 134 -1.96 10.57 11.93
CA LYS A 134 -3.23 11.25 12.08
C LYS A 134 -4.33 10.46 11.37
N PHE A 135 -5.50 10.40 12.00
CA PHE A 135 -6.70 9.79 11.44
C PHE A 135 -7.83 10.80 11.46
N ALA A 136 -8.38 11.13 10.30
CA ALA A 136 -9.48 12.05 10.13
C ALA A 136 -10.63 11.35 9.41
N ALA A 137 -11.82 11.35 10.03
CA ALA A 137 -13.03 10.73 9.47
C ALA A 137 -12.86 9.28 9.00
N CYS A 138 -11.97 8.50 9.66
CA CYS A 138 -11.77 7.09 9.33
C CYS A 138 -12.75 6.19 10.10
N GLU A 139 -13.22 5.12 9.46
CA GLU A 139 -14.15 4.16 10.03
C GLU A 139 -13.49 2.78 10.20
N CYS A 140 -13.79 2.11 11.31
CA CYS A 140 -13.34 0.74 11.58
C CYS A 140 -14.57 -0.14 11.79
N VAL A 141 -14.84 -1.03 10.84
CA VAL A 141 -16.01 -1.89 10.81
C VAL A 141 -15.61 -3.33 11.07
N ALA A 142 -16.35 -4.02 11.94
CA ALA A 142 -16.28 -5.46 12.18
C ALA A 142 -14.88 -6.03 12.52
N ARG A 143 -14.65 -6.33 13.81
CA ARG A 143 -13.45 -7.03 14.33
C ARG A 143 -12.08 -6.40 14.00
N SER A 144 -12.06 -5.24 13.34
CA SER A 144 -10.81 -4.56 13.06
C SER A 144 -10.07 -4.20 14.35
N ARG A 145 -8.83 -4.68 14.48
CA ARG A 145 -7.92 -4.38 15.58
C ARG A 145 -6.68 -3.74 15.00
N SER A 146 -6.59 -2.44 15.13
CA SER A 146 -5.36 -1.72 14.80
C SER A 146 -4.91 -0.91 16.02
N ALA A 147 -3.61 -0.92 16.29
CA ALA A 147 -3.02 0.05 17.22
C ALA A 147 -3.11 1.49 16.68
N CYS A 148 -3.26 1.63 15.35
CA CYS A 148 -3.42 2.89 14.63
C CYS A 148 -4.76 3.60 14.87
N CYS A 149 -5.88 2.87 14.98
CA CYS A 149 -7.21 3.47 15.08
C CYS A 149 -7.72 3.60 16.54
N ARG A 150 -6.81 3.61 17.53
CA ARG A 150 -7.15 3.89 18.94
C ARG A 150 -6.79 5.31 19.37
#